data_AF-A0A536PTA9-F1
#
_entry.id   AF-A0A536PTA9-F1
#
_cell.length_a   1.000
_cell.length_b   1.000
_cell.length_c   1.000
_cell.angle_alpha   90.00
_cell.angle_beta   90.00
_cell.angle_gamma   90.00
#
_symmetry.space_group_name_H-M   'P 1'
#
loop_
_entity.id
_entity.type
_entity.pdbx_description
1 polymer ?
#
loop_
_entity_poly.entity_id
_entity_poly.type
_entity_poly.pdbx_seq_one_letter_code
_entity_poly.pdbx_strand_id
1 'polypeptide(L)'
;MTTSSPKTLARIAGLLYLGTSVPFVFAVQVRSRIIEPADAAATVHNIRASATLFRVGLVADLVSWAGFLATALALYLLLKHANQLAAVAMVAFVAVMVAVGYSNTVNQYSAITIAMSAEYANGLGQAGANALVLMFTDVQGNGLDINELFFGLWLLPLSYLVIKSRYFPRVIGGLLIIAGLSWIAQFLVILLAPSLKGVISFLGVGSDGELIFIGWLLVRGARAPRPSGT
;
A
#
# COMPACT_ATOMS: atom_id res chain seq x y z
N MET A 1 25.08 21.24 -5.29
CA MET A 1 23.78 20.55 -5.20
C MET A 1 22.79 21.51 -4.56
N THR A 2 21.83 22.02 -5.34
CA THR A 2 20.76 22.89 -4.83
C THR A 2 19.91 22.09 -3.86
N THR A 3 19.98 22.38 -2.57
CA THR A 3 19.11 21.77 -1.56
C THR A 3 17.67 22.20 -1.84
N SER A 4 16.85 21.27 -2.34
CA SER A 4 15.43 21.52 -2.56
C SER A 4 14.78 22.05 -1.29
N SER A 5 14.04 23.16 -1.39
CA SER A 5 13.38 23.75 -0.23
C SER A 5 12.42 22.73 0.44
N PRO A 6 12.21 22.77 1.77
CA PRO A 6 11.29 21.87 2.46
C PRO A 6 9.88 21.85 1.83
N LYS A 7 9.43 22.98 1.29
CA LYS A 7 8.15 23.09 0.58
C LYS A 7 8.14 22.31 -0.73
N THR A 8 9.23 22.34 -1.50
CA THR A 8 9.39 21.57 -2.73
C THR A 8 9.43 20.07 -2.43
N LEU A 9 10.20 19.66 -1.41
CA LEU A 9 10.27 18.26 -0.98
C LEU A 9 8.91 17.74 -0.50
N ALA A 10 8.16 18.55 0.25
CA ALA A 10 6.80 18.19 0.68
C ALA A 10 5.86 17.95 -0.51
N ARG A 11 5.92 18.79 -1.54
CA ARG A 11 5.11 18.61 -2.75
C ARG A 11 5.52 17.37 -3.54
N ILE A 12 6.82 17.13 -3.69
CA ILE A 12 7.34 15.91 -4.33
C ILE A 12 6.86 14.68 -3.57
N ALA A 13 7.00 14.67 -2.24
CA ALA A 13 6.50 13.58 -1.40
C ALA A 13 4.99 13.36 -1.57
N GLY A 14 4.20 14.45 -1.59
CA GLY A 14 2.74 14.36 -1.79
C GLY A 14 2.35 13.84 -3.19
N LEU A 15 3.07 14.27 -4.24
CA LEU A 15 2.83 13.80 -5.61
C LEU A 15 3.20 12.32 -5.78
N LEU A 16 4.33 11.91 -5.21
CA LEU A 16 4.74 10.50 -5.21
C LEU A 16 3.73 9.64 -4.45
N TYR A 17 3.29 10.10 -3.28
CA TYR A 17 2.33 9.38 -2.46
C TYR A 17 0.99 9.23 -3.19
N LEU A 18 0.43 10.32 -3.73
CA LEU A 18 -0.81 10.23 -4.49
C LEU A 18 -0.65 9.39 -5.76
N GLY A 19 0.42 9.62 -6.50
CA GLY A 19 0.73 8.93 -7.76
C GLY A 19 1.00 7.44 -7.58
N THR A 20 1.34 6.98 -6.37
CA THR A 20 1.51 5.57 -6.03
C THR A 20 0.26 4.94 -5.44
N SER A 21 -0.52 5.70 -4.66
CA SER A 21 -1.78 5.19 -4.07
C SER A 21 -2.86 4.98 -5.13
N VAL A 22 -2.94 5.84 -6.16
CA VAL A 22 -3.97 5.71 -7.22
C VAL A 22 -3.82 4.41 -8.03
N PRO A 23 -2.64 4.07 -8.57
CA PRO A 23 -2.46 2.79 -9.27
C PRO A 23 -2.66 1.58 -8.36
N PHE A 24 -2.24 1.65 -7.08
CA PHE A 24 -2.47 0.58 -6.11
C PHE A 24 -3.97 0.31 -5.90
N VAL A 25 -4.77 1.37 -5.65
CA VAL A 25 -6.22 1.26 -5.50
C VAL A 25 -6.86 0.74 -6.79
N PHE A 26 -6.42 1.22 -7.95
CA PHE A 26 -6.88 0.70 -9.25
C PHE A 26 -6.64 -0.81 -9.38
N ALA A 27 -5.45 -1.29 -9.02
CA ALA A 27 -5.10 -2.70 -9.09
C ALA A 27 -5.97 -3.55 -8.15
N VAL A 28 -6.22 -3.07 -6.92
CA VAL A 28 -7.13 -3.73 -5.96
C VAL A 28 -8.55 -3.82 -6.54
N GLN A 29 -9.04 -2.74 -7.14
CA GLN A 29 -10.37 -2.72 -7.78
C GLN A 29 -10.46 -3.70 -8.96
N VAL A 30 -9.41 -3.78 -9.80
CA VAL A 30 -9.33 -4.76 -10.89
C VAL A 30 -9.46 -6.18 -10.35
N ARG A 31 -8.70 -6.54 -9.31
CA ARG A 31 -8.78 -7.86 -8.66
C ARG A 31 -10.17 -8.15 -8.11
N SER A 32 -10.76 -7.22 -7.38
CA SER A 32 -12.09 -7.38 -6.75
C SER A 32 -13.23 -7.63 -7.74
N ARG A 33 -13.06 -7.26 -9.02
CA ARG A 33 -14.04 -7.46 -10.09
C ARG A 33 -13.81 -8.72 -10.91
N ILE A 34 -12.59 -9.27 -10.88
CA ILE A 34 -12.18 -10.39 -11.73
C ILE A 34 -12.19 -11.71 -10.95
N ILE A 35 -11.80 -11.67 -9.67
CA ILE A 35 -11.65 -12.86 -8.83
C ILE A 35 -13.00 -13.18 -8.18
N GLU A 36 -13.44 -14.43 -8.34
CA GLU A 36 -14.65 -14.98 -7.72
C GLU A 36 -14.21 -16.00 -6.65
N PRO A 37 -14.14 -15.62 -5.36
CA PRO A 37 -13.50 -16.43 -4.32
C PRO A 37 -14.10 -17.83 -4.12
N ALA A 38 -15.38 -18.01 -4.49
CA ALA A 38 -16.09 -19.29 -4.34
C ALA A 38 -16.14 -20.13 -5.62
N ASP A 39 -15.64 -19.61 -6.76
CA ASP A 39 -15.72 -20.27 -8.06
C ASP A 39 -14.40 -20.13 -8.84
N ALA A 40 -13.62 -21.21 -8.81
CA ALA A 40 -12.36 -21.30 -9.52
C ALA A 40 -12.53 -21.24 -11.05
N ALA A 41 -13.61 -21.81 -11.59
CA ALA A 41 -13.86 -21.81 -13.02
C ALA A 41 -14.26 -20.42 -13.52
N ALA A 42 -15.13 -19.73 -12.78
CA ALA A 42 -15.49 -18.34 -13.06
C ALA A 42 -14.27 -17.41 -12.95
N THR A 43 -13.43 -17.57 -11.91
CA THR A 43 -12.17 -16.80 -11.77
C THR A 43 -11.27 -16.96 -13.00
N VAL A 44 -11.02 -18.19 -13.44
CA VAL A 44 -10.19 -18.45 -14.64
C VAL A 44 -10.82 -17.86 -15.89
N HIS A 45 -12.14 -18.01 -16.07
CA HIS A 45 -12.86 -17.44 -17.19
C HIS A 45 -12.72 -15.91 -17.23
N ASN A 46 -12.94 -15.24 -16.09
CA ASN A 46 -12.85 -13.78 -15.96
C ASN A 46 -11.43 -13.29 -16.21
N ILE A 47 -10.41 -13.97 -15.68
CA ILE A 47 -8.99 -13.64 -15.95
C ILE A 47 -8.69 -13.75 -17.44
N ARG A 48 -9.15 -14.81 -18.12
CA ARG A 48 -8.95 -14.98 -19.57
C ARG A 48 -9.67 -13.89 -20.37
N ALA A 49 -10.94 -13.64 -20.05
CA ALA A 49 -11.77 -12.62 -20.72
C ALA A 49 -11.22 -11.21 -20.54
N SER A 50 -10.61 -10.92 -19.39
CA SER A 50 -10.06 -9.60 -19.02
C SER A 50 -8.54 -9.59 -18.88
N ALA A 51 -7.84 -10.43 -19.65
CA ALA A 51 -6.41 -10.68 -19.44
C ALA A 51 -5.53 -9.42 -19.56
N THR A 52 -5.86 -8.50 -20.46
CA THR A 52 -5.15 -7.22 -20.59
C THR A 52 -5.35 -6.37 -19.33
N LEU A 53 -6.59 -6.25 -18.85
CA LEU A 53 -6.89 -5.47 -17.65
C LEU A 53 -6.19 -6.05 -16.42
N PHE A 54 -6.17 -7.37 -16.27
CA PHE A 54 -5.47 -8.05 -15.18
C PHE A 54 -3.95 -7.80 -15.23
N ARG A 55 -3.33 -7.80 -16.42
CA ARG A 55 -1.91 -7.44 -16.59
C ARG A 55 -1.64 -5.97 -16.29
N VAL A 56 -2.53 -5.06 -16.69
CA VAL A 56 -2.40 -3.63 -16.36
C VAL A 56 -2.52 -3.42 -14.84
N GLY A 57 -3.43 -4.13 -14.17
CA GLY A 57 -3.51 -4.14 -12.70
C GLY A 57 -2.21 -4.63 -12.05
N LEU A 58 -1.60 -5.70 -12.57
CA LEU A 58 -0.30 -6.19 -12.11
C LEU A 58 0.81 -5.13 -12.26
N VAL A 59 0.90 -4.49 -13.42
CA VAL A 59 1.90 -3.41 -13.65
C VAL A 59 1.65 -2.24 -12.72
N ALA A 60 0.40 -1.88 -12.47
CA ALA A 60 0.03 -0.83 -11.53
C ALA A 60 0.51 -1.13 -10.10
N ASP A 61 0.40 -2.37 -9.61
CA ASP A 61 1.00 -2.76 -8.32
C ASP A 61 2.53 -2.63 -8.33
N LEU A 62 3.20 -3.14 -9.36
CA LEU A 62 4.66 -3.08 -9.46
C LEU A 62 5.19 -1.65 -9.42
N VAL A 63 4.52 -0.74 -10.12
CA VAL A 63 4.83 0.70 -10.08
C VAL A 63 4.54 1.28 -8.71
N SER A 64 3.45 0.85 -8.07
CA SER A 64 3.06 1.33 -6.74
C SER A 64 4.08 0.94 -5.66
N TRP A 65 4.59 -0.29 -5.67
CA TRP A 65 5.60 -0.70 -4.70
C TRP A 65 6.89 0.14 -4.81
N ALA A 66 7.36 0.42 -6.02
CA ALA A 66 8.48 1.35 -6.23
C ALA A 66 8.14 2.77 -5.75
N GLY A 67 6.93 3.26 -6.05
CA GLY A 67 6.46 4.59 -5.67
C GLY A 67 6.35 4.79 -4.16
N PHE A 68 5.95 3.76 -3.40
CA PHE A 68 5.94 3.81 -1.94
C PHE A 68 7.35 3.98 -1.37
N LEU A 69 8.34 3.23 -1.88
CA LEU A 69 9.74 3.41 -1.44
C LEU A 69 10.26 4.81 -1.77
N ALA A 70 10.00 5.31 -2.98
CA ALA A 70 10.36 6.67 -3.37
C ALA A 70 9.70 7.74 -2.48
N THR A 71 8.42 7.53 -2.13
CA THR A 71 7.68 8.38 -1.20
C THR A 71 8.34 8.41 0.18
N ALA A 72 8.70 7.25 0.74
CA ALA A 72 9.37 7.17 2.03
C ALA A 72 10.73 7.86 2.02
N LEU A 73 11.51 7.73 0.95
CA LEU A 73 12.79 8.43 0.78
C LEU A 73 12.61 9.95 0.69
N ALA A 74 11.59 10.42 -0.03
CA ALA A 74 11.26 11.85 -0.09
C ALA A 74 10.85 12.39 1.29
N LEU A 75 10.03 11.65 2.03
CA LEU A 75 9.64 11.97 3.41
C LEU A 75 10.83 11.91 4.37
N TYR A 76 11.77 10.98 4.18
CA TYR A 76 13.01 10.93 4.95
C TYR A 76 13.84 12.20 4.75
N LEU A 77 14.05 12.61 3.50
CA LEU A 77 14.79 13.85 3.21
C LEU A 77 14.09 15.08 3.81
N LEU A 78 12.76 15.08 3.85
CA LEU A 78 11.96 16.15 4.43
C LEU A 78 12.03 16.18 5.96
N LEU A 79 11.98 15.02 6.62
CA LEU A 79 11.70 14.92 8.06
C LEU A 79 12.88 14.45 8.92
N LYS A 80 13.99 13.98 8.33
CA LYS A 80 15.16 13.45 9.07
C LYS A 80 15.72 14.42 10.11
N HIS A 81 15.58 15.74 9.90
CA HIS A 81 16.04 16.75 10.85
C HIS A 81 15.29 16.69 12.19
N ALA A 82 14.09 16.12 12.25
CA ALA A 82 13.28 16.07 13.46
C ALA A 82 13.70 14.91 14.38
N ASN A 83 13.98 13.75 13.78
CA ASN A 83 14.59 12.60 14.43
C ASN A 83 15.10 11.64 13.36
N GLN A 84 16.42 11.46 13.25
CA GLN A 84 17.01 10.62 12.22
C GLN A 84 16.65 9.14 12.39
N LEU A 85 16.63 8.61 13.62
CA LEU A 85 16.30 7.21 13.88
C LEU A 85 14.86 6.89 13.48
N ALA A 86 13.90 7.76 13.83
CA ALA A 86 12.51 7.58 13.43
C ALA A 86 12.34 7.67 11.90
N ALA A 87 13.07 8.57 11.24
CA ALA A 87 13.04 8.68 9.77
C ALA A 87 13.63 7.42 9.09
N VAL A 88 14.70 6.84 9.64
CA VAL A 88 15.24 5.56 9.18
C VAL A 88 14.25 4.42 9.42
N ALA A 89 13.62 4.36 10.60
CA ALA A 89 12.62 3.34 10.92
C ALA A 89 11.42 3.39 9.94
N MET A 90 10.93 4.60 9.63
CA MET A 90 9.88 4.80 8.62
C MET A 90 10.28 4.21 7.26
N VAL A 91 11.47 4.54 6.76
CA VAL A 91 11.96 3.99 5.47
C VAL A 91 12.16 2.47 5.55
N ALA A 92 12.66 1.95 6.67
CA ALA A 92 12.88 0.53 6.86
C ALA A 92 11.55 -0.26 6.80
N PHE A 93 10.50 0.20 7.49
CA PHE A 93 9.18 -0.43 7.41
C PHE A 93 8.61 -0.39 5.99
N VAL A 94 8.75 0.75 5.28
CA VAL A 94 8.32 0.83 3.88
C VAL A 94 9.15 -0.09 2.97
N ALA A 95 10.46 -0.21 3.19
CA ALA A 95 11.29 -1.11 2.40
C ALA A 95 10.87 -2.59 2.58
N VAL A 96 10.55 -2.99 3.81
CA VAL A 96 10.00 -4.34 4.07
C VAL A 96 8.62 -4.50 3.42
N MET A 97 7.72 -3.53 3.57
CA MET A 97 6.42 -3.50 2.89
C MET A 97 6.55 -3.71 1.38
N VAL A 98 7.47 -2.99 0.75
CA VAL A 98 7.73 -3.07 -0.69
C VAL A 98 8.30 -4.43 -1.09
N ALA A 99 9.20 -5.01 -0.29
CA ALA A 99 9.74 -6.35 -0.54
C ALA A 99 8.65 -7.43 -0.44
N VAL A 100 7.78 -7.35 0.58
CA VAL A 100 6.62 -8.23 0.73
C VAL A 100 5.64 -8.04 -0.43
N GLY A 101 5.34 -6.80 -0.81
CA GLY A 101 4.51 -6.45 -1.96
C GLY A 101 4.98 -7.02 -3.29
N TYR A 102 6.27 -6.87 -3.62
CA TYR A 102 6.85 -7.47 -4.82
C TYR A 102 6.82 -9.00 -4.77
N SER A 103 7.19 -9.59 -3.63
CA SER A 103 7.13 -11.05 -3.46
C SER A 103 5.70 -11.58 -3.64
N ASN A 104 4.71 -10.86 -3.11
CA ASN A 104 3.31 -11.22 -3.26
C ASN A 104 2.79 -11.07 -4.70
N THR A 105 3.34 -10.11 -5.45
CA THR A 105 2.97 -9.88 -6.85
C THR A 105 3.33 -11.08 -7.76
N VAL A 106 4.31 -11.89 -7.34
CA VAL A 106 4.60 -13.18 -8.01
C VAL A 106 3.38 -14.10 -8.02
N ASN A 107 2.57 -14.13 -6.95
CA ASN A 107 1.36 -14.95 -6.90
C ASN A 107 0.33 -14.52 -7.95
N GLN A 108 0.12 -13.21 -8.11
CA GLN A 108 -0.76 -12.69 -9.15
C GLN A 108 -0.25 -13.02 -10.56
N TYR A 109 1.06 -12.92 -10.79
CA TYR A 109 1.67 -13.26 -12.07
C TYR A 109 1.54 -14.77 -12.38
N SER A 110 1.73 -15.63 -11.38
CA SER A 110 1.52 -17.07 -11.49
C SER A 110 0.06 -17.39 -11.82
N ALA A 111 -0.91 -16.75 -11.17
CA ALA A 111 -2.34 -16.96 -11.42
C ALA A 111 -2.70 -16.72 -12.90
N ILE A 112 -2.29 -15.58 -13.49
CA ILE A 112 -2.55 -15.33 -14.91
C ILE A 112 -1.74 -16.24 -15.84
N THR A 113 -0.51 -16.62 -15.47
CA THR A 113 0.30 -17.55 -16.27
C THR A 113 -0.37 -18.91 -16.39
N ILE A 114 -0.85 -19.45 -15.27
CA ILE A 114 -1.56 -20.73 -15.22
C ILE A 114 -2.92 -20.60 -15.94
N ALA A 115 -3.67 -19.53 -15.68
CA ALA A 115 -4.95 -19.32 -16.34
C ALA A 115 -4.82 -19.29 -17.86
N MET A 116 -3.76 -18.69 -18.41
CA MET A 116 -3.55 -18.54 -19.85
C MET A 116 -2.90 -19.75 -20.54
N SER A 117 -2.35 -20.71 -19.80
CA SER A 117 -1.63 -21.84 -20.37
C SER A 117 -2.47 -23.12 -20.40
N ALA A 118 -2.55 -23.73 -21.58
CA ALA A 118 -3.21 -25.03 -21.76
C ALA A 118 -2.40 -26.20 -21.16
N GLU A 119 -1.10 -26.04 -20.97
CA GLU A 119 -0.21 -27.10 -20.48
C GLU A 119 -0.56 -27.51 -19.05
N TYR A 120 -0.89 -26.55 -18.18
CA TYR A 120 -1.33 -26.86 -16.82
C TYR A 120 -2.64 -27.64 -16.80
N ALA A 121 -3.58 -27.31 -17.70
CA ALA A 121 -4.84 -28.05 -17.84
C ALA A 121 -4.61 -29.47 -18.40
N ASN A 122 -3.66 -29.63 -19.32
CA ASN A 122 -3.30 -30.94 -19.87
C ASN A 122 -2.63 -31.84 -18.82
N GLY A 123 -1.77 -31.27 -17.97
CA GLY A 123 -1.03 -32.04 -16.95
C GLY A 123 -1.82 -32.33 -15.67
N LEU A 124 -2.67 -31.39 -15.23
CA LEU A 124 -3.38 -31.45 -13.94
C LEU A 124 -4.89 -31.70 -14.08
N GLY A 125 -5.39 -31.72 -15.31
CA GLY A 125 -6.82 -31.62 -15.60
C GLY A 125 -7.36 -30.20 -15.42
N GLN A 126 -8.50 -29.91 -16.04
CA GLN A 126 -9.10 -28.57 -16.02
C GLN A 126 -9.44 -28.11 -14.59
N ALA A 127 -10.00 -29.01 -13.77
CA ALA A 127 -10.33 -28.71 -12.38
C ALA A 127 -9.09 -28.40 -11.53
N GLY A 128 -8.01 -29.17 -11.70
CA GLY A 128 -6.74 -28.95 -11.00
C GLY A 128 -6.08 -27.63 -11.37
N ALA A 129 -6.02 -27.30 -12.67
CA ALA A 129 -5.50 -26.02 -13.14
C ALA A 129 -6.33 -24.83 -12.62
N ASN A 130 -7.67 -24.93 -12.64
CA ASN A 130 -8.54 -23.88 -12.11
C ASN A 130 -8.33 -23.69 -10.60
N ALA A 131 -8.23 -24.78 -9.83
CA ALA A 131 -7.97 -24.71 -8.39
C ALA A 131 -6.62 -24.05 -8.07
N LEU A 132 -5.58 -24.30 -8.87
CA LEU A 132 -4.30 -23.62 -8.70
C LEU A 132 -4.40 -22.11 -8.96
N VAL A 133 -5.13 -21.69 -9.99
CA VAL A 133 -5.36 -20.25 -10.25
C VAL A 133 -6.01 -19.60 -9.03
N LEU A 134 -7.07 -20.21 -8.50
CA LEU A 134 -7.77 -19.70 -7.32
C LEU A 134 -6.84 -19.68 -6.09
N MET A 135 -6.06 -20.74 -5.86
CA MET A 135 -5.09 -20.78 -4.76
C MET A 135 -4.07 -19.64 -4.85
N PHE A 136 -3.51 -19.37 -6.04
CA PHE A 136 -2.57 -18.26 -6.21
C PHE A 136 -3.23 -16.90 -6.02
N THR A 137 -4.50 -16.72 -6.40
CA THR A 137 -5.25 -15.49 -6.08
C THR A 137 -5.53 -15.35 -4.58
N ASP A 138 -5.81 -16.45 -3.87
CA ASP A 138 -6.03 -16.42 -2.42
C ASP A 138 -4.74 -16.10 -1.66
N VAL A 139 -3.63 -16.72 -2.05
CA VAL A 139 -2.30 -16.42 -1.49
C VAL A 139 -1.92 -14.96 -1.78
N GLN A 140 -2.29 -14.44 -2.96
CA GLN A 140 -2.13 -13.02 -3.27
C GLN A 140 -2.93 -12.12 -2.30
N GLY A 141 -4.17 -12.49 -2.00
CA GLY A 141 -4.99 -11.80 -1.00
C GLY A 141 -4.34 -11.81 0.38
N ASN A 142 -3.90 -12.98 0.85
CA ASN A 142 -3.21 -13.14 2.14
C ASN A 142 -1.95 -12.27 2.24
N GLY A 143 -1.19 -12.14 1.14
CA GLY A 143 -0.01 -11.27 1.12
C GLY A 143 -0.35 -9.77 1.13
N LEU A 144 -1.54 -9.37 0.67
CA LEU A 144 -2.03 -8.00 0.88
C LEU A 144 -2.41 -7.77 2.34
N ASP A 145 -3.09 -8.74 2.98
CA ASP A 145 -3.43 -8.67 4.40
C ASP A 145 -2.16 -8.52 5.26
N ILE A 146 -1.11 -9.30 4.99
CA ILE A 146 0.18 -9.15 5.68
C ILE A 146 0.80 -7.77 5.45
N ASN A 147 0.65 -7.19 4.26
CA ASN A 147 1.14 -5.85 3.98
C ASN A 147 0.42 -4.77 4.79
N GLU A 148 -0.84 -4.96 5.18
CA GLU A 148 -1.59 -4.02 6.03
C GLU A 148 -0.86 -3.77 7.36
N LEU A 149 -0.23 -4.79 7.94
CA LEU A 149 0.62 -4.61 9.12
C LEU A 149 1.71 -3.56 8.87
N PHE A 150 2.40 -3.66 7.73
CA PHE A 150 3.47 -2.75 7.41
C PHE A 150 2.97 -1.37 7.01
N PHE A 151 1.82 -1.26 6.32
CA PHE A 151 1.09 -0.01 6.09
C PHE A 151 0.80 0.71 7.43
N GLY A 152 0.47 -0.03 8.49
CA GLY A 152 0.29 0.58 9.80
C GLY A 152 1.59 0.96 10.49
N LEU A 153 2.59 0.06 10.47
CA LEU A 153 3.85 0.24 11.19
C LEU A 153 4.66 1.45 10.72
N TRP A 154 4.68 1.77 9.42
CA TRP A 154 5.44 2.93 8.93
C TRP A 154 4.75 4.27 9.22
N LEU A 155 3.44 4.29 9.43
CA LEU A 155 2.68 5.49 9.80
C LEU A 155 2.97 5.95 11.24
N LEU A 156 3.39 5.05 12.14
CA LEU A 156 3.78 5.38 13.51
C LEU A 156 5.04 6.28 13.59
N PRO A 157 6.20 5.93 12.97
CA PRO A 157 7.33 6.83 12.93
C PRO A 157 7.05 8.08 12.07
N LEU A 158 6.28 7.97 10.97
CA LEU A 158 5.87 9.14 10.18
C LEU A 158 5.08 10.14 11.04
N SER A 159 4.06 9.68 11.76
CA SER A 159 3.24 10.54 12.61
C SER A 159 4.05 11.22 13.71
N TYR A 160 4.97 10.49 14.35
CA TYR A 160 5.93 11.05 15.31
C TYR A 160 6.78 12.17 14.68
N LEU A 161 7.31 11.95 13.48
CA LEU A 161 8.09 12.96 12.74
C LEU A 161 7.25 14.18 12.34
N VAL A 162 6.01 13.97 11.91
CA VAL A 162 5.04 15.04 11.58
C VAL A 162 4.78 15.93 12.80
N ILE A 163 4.58 15.34 13.98
CA ILE A 163 4.36 16.07 15.25
C ILE A 163 5.63 16.80 15.69
N LYS A 164 6.80 16.15 15.59
CA LYS A 164 8.07 16.68 16.10
C LYS A 164 8.69 17.75 15.20
N SER A 165 8.53 17.64 13.89
CA SER A 165 9.12 18.56 12.89
C SER A 165 8.58 19.99 12.99
N ARG A 166 7.37 20.17 13.53
CA ARG A 166 6.61 21.44 13.57
C ARG A 166 6.33 22.04 12.18
N TYR A 167 6.58 21.29 11.10
CA TYR A 167 6.25 21.71 9.72
C TYR A 167 4.75 21.59 9.41
N PHE A 168 4.06 20.76 10.19
CA PHE A 168 2.67 20.37 10.01
C PHE A 168 1.87 20.58 11.31
N PRO A 169 0.54 20.78 11.23
CA PRO A 169 -0.33 20.75 12.39
C PRO A 169 -0.26 19.40 13.10
N ARG A 170 -0.19 19.43 14.43
CA ARG A 170 -0.15 18.21 15.26
C ARG A 170 -1.36 17.29 15.06
N VAL A 171 -2.52 17.88 14.70
CA VAL A 171 -3.75 17.13 14.39
C VAL A 171 -3.52 16.12 13.26
N ILE A 172 -2.74 16.48 12.24
CA ILE A 172 -2.42 15.55 11.13
C ILE A 172 -1.61 14.37 11.65
N GLY A 173 -0.64 14.62 12.53
CA GLY A 173 0.11 13.54 13.18
C GLY A 173 -0.81 12.61 14.00
N GLY A 174 -1.77 13.17 14.74
CA GLY A 174 -2.76 12.38 15.46
C GLY A 174 -3.63 11.51 14.54
N LEU A 175 -4.10 12.06 13.42
CA LEU A 175 -4.84 11.30 12.40
C LEU A 175 -4.00 10.17 11.80
N LEU A 176 -2.70 10.39 11.56
CA LEU A 176 -1.79 9.36 11.08
C LEU A 176 -1.52 8.25 12.12
N ILE A 177 -1.56 8.56 13.42
CA ILE A 177 -1.51 7.53 14.47
C ILE A 177 -2.76 6.65 14.40
N ILE A 178 -3.94 7.27 14.31
CA ILE A 178 -5.20 6.54 14.20
C ILE A 178 -5.19 5.63 12.96
N ALA A 179 -4.73 6.17 11.83
CA ALA A 179 -4.52 5.42 10.58
C ALA A 179 -3.57 4.23 10.75
N GLY A 180 -2.41 4.45 11.38
CA GLY A 180 -1.44 3.39 11.62
C GLY A 180 -2.02 2.27 12.48
N LEU A 181 -2.71 2.63 13.56
CA LEU A 181 -3.31 1.66 14.47
C LEU A 181 -4.48 0.90 13.85
N SER A 182 -5.29 1.54 13.00
CA SER A 182 -6.39 0.84 12.32
C SER A 182 -5.88 -0.22 11.34
N TRP A 183 -4.82 0.06 10.58
CA TRP A 183 -4.19 -0.92 9.68
C TRP A 183 -3.64 -2.13 10.46
N ILE A 184 -2.95 -1.88 11.57
CA ILE A 184 -2.43 -2.96 12.44
C ILE A 184 -3.60 -3.77 13.03
N ALA A 185 -4.63 -3.11 13.53
CA ALA A 185 -5.81 -3.76 14.12
C ALA A 185 -6.56 -4.61 13.09
N GLN A 186 -6.69 -4.11 11.86
CA GLN A 186 -7.33 -4.83 10.76
C GLN A 186 -6.60 -6.14 10.46
N PHE A 187 -5.28 -6.08 10.25
CA PHE A 187 -4.46 -7.29 10.07
C PHE A 187 -4.61 -8.28 11.24
N LEU A 188 -4.53 -7.80 12.48
CA LEU A 188 -4.65 -8.65 13.67
C LEU A 188 -6.01 -9.35 13.76
N VAL A 189 -7.09 -8.69 13.35
CA VAL A 189 -8.43 -9.31 13.35
C VAL A 189 -8.60 -10.29 12.21
N ILE A 190 -8.10 -9.97 11.02
CA ILE A 190 -8.07 -10.91 9.90
C ILE A 190 -7.37 -12.21 10.31
N LEU A 191 -6.26 -12.10 11.06
CA LEU A 191 -5.44 -13.22 11.49
C LEU A 191 -6.00 -13.98 12.71
N LEU A 192 -6.40 -13.26 13.76
CA LEU A 192 -6.73 -13.85 15.07
C LEU A 192 -8.23 -14.08 15.28
N ALA A 193 -9.09 -13.35 14.55
CA ALA A 193 -10.54 -13.39 14.74
C ALA A 193 -11.28 -13.23 13.40
N PRO A 194 -11.12 -14.16 12.45
CA PRO A 194 -11.69 -14.05 11.11
C PRO A 194 -13.24 -13.94 11.09
N SER A 195 -13.92 -14.42 12.13
CA SER A 195 -15.37 -14.26 12.31
C SER A 195 -15.81 -12.80 12.53
N LEU A 196 -14.87 -11.91 12.90
CA LEU A 196 -15.14 -10.49 13.16
C LEU A 196 -14.78 -9.57 11.97
N LYS A 197 -14.34 -10.13 10.83
CA LYS A 197 -13.95 -9.35 9.64
C LYS A 197 -15.00 -8.31 9.20
N GLY A 198 -16.29 -8.66 9.28
CA GLY A 198 -17.40 -7.77 8.91
C GLY A 198 -17.52 -6.52 9.79
N VAL A 199 -17.14 -6.60 11.07
CA VAL A 199 -17.25 -5.50 12.04
C VAL A 199 -16.17 -4.43 11.81
N ILE A 200 -14.99 -4.83 11.31
CA ILE A 200 -13.83 -3.93 11.16
C ILE A 200 -13.75 -3.30 9.77
N SER A 201 -14.36 -3.89 8.74
CA SER A 201 -14.48 -3.22 7.42
C SER A 201 -15.16 -1.84 7.51
N PHE A 202 -15.98 -1.62 8.55
CA PHE A 202 -16.63 -0.34 8.86
C PHE A 202 -15.68 0.69 9.52
N LEU A 203 -14.54 0.27 10.06
CA LEU A 203 -13.52 1.11 10.71
C LEU A 203 -12.42 1.60 9.75
N GLY A 204 -12.65 1.58 8.43
CA GLY A 204 -11.77 2.16 7.39
C GLY A 204 -11.42 3.66 7.56
N VAL A 205 -11.87 4.27 8.66
CA VAL A 205 -11.55 5.59 9.24
C VAL A 205 -10.04 5.91 9.26
N GLY A 206 -9.17 4.89 9.23
CA GLY A 206 -7.74 5.10 9.14
C GLY A 206 -7.26 5.73 7.83
N SER A 207 -7.84 5.31 6.71
CA SER A 207 -7.42 5.77 5.37
C SER A 207 -7.59 7.28 5.17
N ASP A 208 -8.55 7.89 5.87
CA ASP A 208 -8.81 9.32 5.83
C ASP A 208 -7.60 10.14 6.33
N GLY A 209 -6.87 9.63 7.32
CA GLY A 209 -5.68 10.31 7.87
C GLY A 209 -4.56 10.44 6.85
N GLU A 210 -4.35 9.41 6.02
CA GLU A 210 -3.37 9.42 4.94
C GLU A 210 -3.80 10.38 3.82
N LEU A 211 -5.08 10.35 3.42
CA LEU A 211 -5.61 11.25 2.40
C LEU A 211 -5.52 12.72 2.81
N ILE A 212 -5.82 13.03 4.07
CA ILE A 212 -5.65 14.37 4.63
C ILE A 212 -4.18 14.80 4.61
N PHE A 213 -3.26 13.89 4.95
CA PHE A 213 -1.82 14.19 4.90
C PHE A 213 -1.33 14.45 3.47
N ILE A 214 -1.72 13.60 2.50
CA ILE A 214 -1.41 13.77 1.07
C ILE A 214 -1.95 15.13 0.58
N GLY A 215 -3.22 15.43 0.86
CA GLY A 215 -3.84 16.71 0.51
C GLY A 215 -3.08 17.91 1.10
N TRP A 216 -2.63 17.80 2.36
CA TRP A 216 -1.84 18.85 2.99
C TRP A 216 -0.47 19.05 2.32
N LEU A 217 0.24 17.96 2.02
CA LEU A 217 1.54 18.00 1.33
C LEU A 217 1.44 18.73 -0.02
N LEU A 218 0.37 18.46 -0.78
CA LEU A 218 0.13 19.06 -2.10
C LEU A 218 -0.26 20.54 -2.01
N VAL A 219 -1.24 20.88 -1.16
CA VAL A 219 -1.82 22.24 -1.11
C VAL A 219 -0.95 23.20 -0.29
N ARG A 220 -0.61 22.82 0.95
CA ARG A 220 0.06 23.70 1.91
C ARG A 220 1.58 23.51 1.93
N GLY A 221 2.06 22.29 1.66
CA GLY A 221 3.47 21.92 1.79
C GLY A 221 3.99 22.03 3.24
N ALA A 222 5.31 21.95 3.41
CA ALA A 222 5.96 22.15 4.70
C ALA A 222 6.13 23.65 5.03
N ARG A 223 5.76 24.05 6.25
CA ARG A 223 6.02 25.41 6.76
C ARG A 223 7.35 25.41 7.52
N ALA A 224 8.36 26.12 7.00
CA ALA A 224 9.57 26.36 7.77
C ALA A 224 9.22 27.14 9.06
N PRO A 225 9.77 26.78 10.24
CA PRO A 225 9.61 27.54 11.45
C PRO A 225 10.03 28.99 11.20
N ARG A 226 9.22 29.95 11.65
CA ARG A 226 9.66 31.35 11.68
C ARG A 226 10.93 31.42 12.55
N PRO A 227 11.99 32.14 12.12
CA PRO A 227 13.10 32.44 13.00
C PRO A 227 12.52 33.04 14.28
N SER A 228 12.88 32.49 15.44
CA SER A 228 12.63 33.17 16.70
C SER A 228 13.33 34.53 16.61
N GLY A 229 12.55 35.60 16.57
CA GLY A 229 13.07 36.95 16.68
C GLY A 229 13.90 37.04 17.95
N THR A 230 15.10 37.60 17.79
CA THR A 230 16.06 37.98 18.85
C THR A 230 15.39 38.79 19.94
#